data_AF-A0A6B3I912-F1
#
_entry.id   AF-A0A6B3I912-F1
#
_cell.length_a   1.000
_cell.length_b   1.000
_cell.length_c   1.000
_cell.angle_alpha   90.00
_cell.angle_beta   90.00
_cell.angle_gamma   90.00
#
_symmetry.space_group_name_H-M   'P 1'
#
loop_
_entity.id
_entity.type
_entity.pdbx_description
1 polymer ?
#
loop_
_entity_poly.entity_id
_entity_poly.type
_entity_poly.pdbx_seq_one_letter_code
_entity_poly.pdbx_strand_id
1 'polypeptide(L)'
;QEEALIEVVSGANVILSTPTGSGKSLVAAAAHFTALAQDKVTFYTAPIKALVSEKFFDLCKLFGTENVGMLTGDASVNADAPVICCTAEVLASIALRDGKYADIGQVVMDEFHFYAE
;
A
#
# COMPACT_ATOMS: atom_id res chain seq x y z
N GLN A 1 11.60 1.74 14.57
CA GLN A 1 11.45 0.81 13.43
C GLN A 1 11.01 -0.55 13.93
N GLU A 2 11.76 -1.17 14.84
CA GLU A 2 11.40 -2.46 15.45
C GLU A 2 10.06 -2.40 16.20
N GLU A 3 9.81 -1.35 17.00
CA GLU A 3 8.49 -1.14 17.63
C GLU A 3 7.37 -0.99 16.60
N ALA A 4 7.54 -0.16 15.57
CA ALA A 4 6.55 0.00 14.51
C ALA A 4 6.27 -1.31 13.74
N LEU A 5 7.30 -2.12 13.52
CA LEU A 5 7.16 -3.44 12.91
C LEU A 5 6.33 -4.37 13.80
N ILE A 6 6.62 -4.42 15.10
CA ILE A 6 5.87 -5.21 16.08
C ILE A 6 4.41 -4.76 16.13
N GLU A 7 4.16 -3.45 16.13
CA GLU A 7 2.80 -2.90 16.16
C GLU A 7 2.01 -3.17 14.86
N VAL A 8 2.65 -3.07 13.70
CA VAL A 8 2.00 -3.46 12.43
C VAL A 8 1.63 -4.94 12.43
N VAL A 9 2.51 -5.80 12.93
CA VAL A 9 2.27 -7.25 13.03
C VAL A 9 1.21 -7.58 14.08
N SER A 10 1.10 -6.79 15.15
CA SER A 10 0.05 -6.93 16.18
C SER A 10 -1.33 -6.48 15.71
N GLY A 11 -1.42 -5.85 14.52
CA GLY A 11 -2.65 -5.35 13.93
C GLY A 11 -3.01 -3.93 14.34
N ALA A 12 -2.09 -3.18 14.97
CA ALA A 12 -2.29 -1.77 15.29
C ALA A 12 -2.12 -0.87 14.05
N ASN A 13 -2.82 0.27 14.07
CA ASN A 13 -2.62 1.32 13.07
C ASN A 13 -1.45 2.21 13.51
N VAL A 14 -0.51 2.49 12.60
CA VAL A 14 0.74 3.21 12.92
C VAL A 14 0.92 4.41 12.00
N ILE A 15 1.34 5.55 12.56
CA ILE A 15 1.79 6.73 11.81
C ILE A 15 3.31 6.84 11.92
N LEU A 16 4.01 6.92 10.78
CA LEU A 16 5.47 6.88 10.71
C LEU A 16 6.08 8.22 10.27
N SER A 17 6.34 9.10 11.22
CA SER A 17 7.04 10.38 11.00
C SER A 17 8.56 10.23 11.18
N THR A 18 9.24 9.59 10.23
CA THR A 18 10.71 9.48 10.20
C THR A 18 11.33 10.19 8.99
N PRO A 19 12.58 10.66 9.00
CA PRO A 19 13.21 11.27 7.81
C PRO A 19 13.30 10.31 6.61
N THR A 20 13.36 10.80 5.37
CA THR A 20 13.63 9.97 4.18
C THR A 20 14.97 9.22 4.34
N GLY A 21 15.00 7.93 3.98
CA GLY A 21 16.17 7.05 4.17
C GLY A 21 16.22 6.24 5.48
N SER A 22 15.17 6.28 6.31
CA SER A 22 15.16 5.70 7.67
C SER A 22 14.18 4.52 7.86
N GLY A 23 14.03 3.62 6.88
CA GLY A 23 13.36 2.31 7.08
C GLY A 23 11.83 2.27 6.95
N LYS A 24 11.19 3.33 6.40
CA LYS A 24 9.76 3.29 6.05
C LYS A 24 9.44 2.13 5.10
N SER A 25 10.29 1.93 4.10
CA SER A 25 10.13 0.86 3.10
C SER A 25 10.10 -0.53 3.74
N LEU A 26 10.88 -0.75 4.80
CA LEU A 26 10.88 -2.02 5.53
C LEU A 26 9.55 -2.24 6.25
N VAL A 27 9.04 -1.21 6.93
CA VAL A 27 7.75 -1.30 7.64
C VAL A 27 6.60 -1.49 6.65
N ALA A 28 6.61 -0.79 5.51
CA ALA A 28 5.63 -0.98 4.44
C ALA A 28 5.66 -2.40 3.87
N ALA A 29 6.86 -2.94 3.58
CA ALA A 29 7.01 -4.31 3.10
C ALA A 29 6.49 -5.33 4.12
N ALA A 30 6.80 -5.14 5.41
CA ALA A 30 6.28 -6.00 6.46
C ALA A 30 4.77 -5.91 6.64
N ALA A 31 4.17 -4.73 6.46
CA ALA A 31 2.73 -4.55 6.47
C ALA A 31 2.07 -5.39 5.35
N HIS A 32 2.58 -5.28 4.12
CA HIS A 32 2.09 -6.08 3.00
C HIS A 32 2.27 -7.59 3.24
N PHE A 33 3.44 -8.00 3.72
CA PHE A 33 3.70 -9.41 4.05
C PHE A 33 2.72 -9.94 5.12
N THR A 34 2.45 -9.15 6.15
CA THR A 34 1.50 -9.52 7.21
C THR A 34 0.09 -9.64 6.68
N ALA A 35 -0.35 -8.72 5.81
CA ALA A 35 -1.66 -8.78 5.18
C ALA A 35 -1.81 -10.04 4.30
N LEU A 36 -0.80 -10.36 3.49
CA LEU A 36 -0.77 -11.59 2.68
C LEU A 36 -0.85 -12.84 3.55
N ALA A 37 -0.09 -12.89 4.66
CA ALA A 37 -0.14 -14.01 5.60
C ALA A 37 -1.50 -14.17 6.30
N GLN A 38 -2.34 -13.12 6.28
CA GLN A 38 -3.70 -13.09 6.81
C GLN A 38 -4.77 -13.23 5.71
N ASP A 39 -4.37 -13.53 4.47
CA ASP A 39 -5.27 -13.67 3.32
C ASP A 39 -6.10 -12.40 3.05
N LYS A 40 -5.47 -11.24 3.23
CA LYS A 40 -6.07 -9.91 3.01
C LYS A 40 -5.47 -9.24 1.78
N VAL A 41 -6.31 -8.55 1.01
CA VAL A 41 -5.85 -7.62 -0.02
C VAL A 41 -5.26 -6.37 0.64
N THR A 42 -4.06 -5.99 0.21
CA THR A 42 -3.33 -4.86 0.76
C THR A 42 -3.01 -3.82 -0.31
N PHE A 43 -3.21 -2.55 0.02
CA PHE A 43 -3.01 -1.42 -0.88
C PHE A 43 -1.80 -0.61 -0.46
N TYR A 44 -0.95 -0.26 -1.42
CA TYR A 44 -0.02 0.86 -1.31
C TYR A 44 -0.59 2.04 -2.09
N THR A 45 -0.63 3.21 -1.46
CA THR A 45 -1.07 4.44 -2.12
C THR A 45 -0.08 5.57 -1.98
N ALA A 46 0.09 6.34 -3.05
CA ALA A 46 0.94 7.52 -3.14
C ALA A 46 0.24 8.64 -3.94
N PRO A 47 0.62 9.91 -3.74
CA PRO A 47 -0.09 11.06 -4.33
C PRO A 47 0.14 11.21 -5.83
N ILE A 48 1.23 10.68 -6.39
CA ILE A 48 1.55 10.83 -7.81
C ILE A 48 1.83 9.48 -8.48
N LYS A 49 1.39 9.37 -9.75
CA LYS A 49 1.55 8.15 -10.56
C LYS A 49 3.00 7.65 -10.65
N ALA A 50 3.97 8.56 -10.70
CA ALA A 50 5.38 8.18 -10.79
C ALA A 50 5.83 7.35 -9.56
N LEU A 51 5.42 7.74 -8.36
CA LEU A 51 5.73 7.01 -7.12
C LEU A 51 4.99 5.67 -7.06
N VAL A 52 3.73 5.63 -7.52
CA VAL A 52 2.97 4.38 -7.64
C VAL A 52 3.68 3.40 -8.56
N SER A 53 4.13 3.84 -9.73
CA SER A 53 4.88 3.01 -10.69
C SER A 53 6.21 2.54 -10.12
N GLU A 54 6.99 3.43 -9.48
CA GLU A 54 8.23 3.05 -8.81
C GLU A 54 7.98 1.95 -7.77
N LYS A 55 6.96 2.14 -6.91
CA LYS A 55 6.64 1.18 -5.88
C LYS A 55 6.12 -0.14 -6.44
N PHE A 56 5.33 -0.10 -7.51
CA PHE A 56 4.88 -1.30 -8.21
C PHE A 56 6.07 -2.18 -8.62
N PHE A 57 7.12 -1.61 -9.23
CA PHE A 57 8.30 -2.39 -9.62
C PHE A 57 9.06 -2.93 -8.41
N ASP A 58 9.16 -2.16 -7.32
CA ASP A 58 9.83 -2.62 -6.11
C ASP A 58 9.07 -3.74 -5.40
N LEU A 59 7.75 -3.64 -5.32
CA LEU A 59 6.92 -4.70 -4.74
C LEU A 59 6.91 -5.94 -5.63
N CYS A 60 6.92 -5.80 -6.97
CA CYS A 60 7.09 -6.95 -7.88
C CYS A 60 8.38 -7.73 -7.58
N LYS A 61 9.49 -7.04 -7.28
CA LYS A 61 10.76 -7.69 -6.94
C LYS A 61 10.68 -8.45 -5.60
N LEU A 62 9.86 -7.98 -4.66
CA LEU A 62 9.74 -8.55 -3.32
C LEU A 62 8.72 -9.68 -3.22
N PHE A 63 7.57 -9.53 -3.90
CA PHE A 63 6.41 -10.40 -3.75
C PHE A 63 6.10 -11.22 -5.01
N GLY A 64 6.80 -11.00 -6.12
CA GLY A 64 6.53 -11.65 -7.40
C GLY A 64 5.51 -10.87 -8.23
N THR A 65 5.69 -10.87 -9.56
CA THR A 65 4.83 -10.12 -10.50
C THR A 65 3.39 -10.63 -10.54
N GLU A 66 3.17 -11.89 -10.18
CA GLU A 66 1.87 -12.53 -10.08
C GLU A 66 1.04 -12.04 -8.89
N ASN A 67 1.70 -11.58 -7.82
CA ASN A 67 1.05 -11.14 -6.59
C ASN A 67 0.86 -9.62 -6.49
N VAL A 68 1.35 -8.87 -7.46
CA VAL A 68 1.35 -7.40 -7.42
C VAL A 68 0.63 -6.83 -8.63
N GLY A 69 -0.29 -5.92 -8.36
CA GLY A 69 -1.06 -5.17 -9.33
C GLY A 69 -0.84 -3.67 -9.20
N MET A 70 -1.24 -2.95 -10.24
CA MET A 70 -1.22 -1.49 -10.27
C MET A 70 -2.52 -0.96 -10.86
N LEU A 71 -3.14 0.00 -10.18
CA LEU A 71 -4.33 0.71 -10.62
C LEU A 71 -4.08 2.22 -10.61
N THR A 72 -4.06 2.83 -11.79
CA THR A 72 -4.06 4.28 -11.96
C THR A 72 -5.31 4.69 -12.75
N GLY A 73 -5.63 5.98 -12.78
CA GLY A 73 -6.81 6.46 -13.53
C GLY A 73 -6.77 6.19 -15.04
N ASP A 74 -5.60 5.84 -15.60
CA ASP A 74 -5.34 5.62 -17.02
C ASP A 74 -4.80 4.22 -17.37
N ALA A 75 -4.36 3.44 -16.39
CA ALA A 75 -3.79 2.11 -16.63
C ALA A 75 -4.15 1.14 -15.50
N SER A 76 -4.27 -0.14 -15.86
CA SER A 76 -4.40 -1.23 -14.89
C SER A 76 -3.51 -2.39 -15.30
N VAL A 77 -2.87 -3.01 -14.31
CA VAL A 77 -2.04 -4.20 -14.46
C VAL A 77 -2.38 -5.13 -13.30
N ASN A 78 -2.70 -6.40 -13.59
CA ASN A 78 -3.00 -7.42 -12.58
C ASN A 78 -3.95 -6.89 -11.48
N ALA A 79 -5.12 -6.38 -11.91
CA ALA A 79 -6.04 -5.61 -11.04
C ALA A 79 -6.61 -6.39 -9.86
N ASP A 80 -6.61 -7.72 -9.95
CA ASP A 80 -7.14 -8.64 -8.94
C ASP A 80 -6.02 -9.21 -8.03
N ALA A 81 -4.81 -8.65 -8.11
CA ALA A 81 -3.69 -9.08 -7.29
C ALA A 81 -3.93 -8.80 -5.80
N PRO A 82 -3.37 -9.62 -4.90
CA PRO A 82 -3.52 -9.42 -3.46
C PRO A 82 -2.71 -8.22 -2.92
N VAL A 83 -1.73 -7.70 -3.68
CA VAL A 83 -1.03 -6.43 -3.37
C VAL A 83 -1.29 -5.43 -4.50
N ILE A 84 -1.94 -4.31 -4.20
CA ILE A 84 -2.29 -3.29 -5.19
C ILE A 84 -1.56 -1.97 -4.93
N CYS A 85 -0.79 -1.50 -5.91
CA CYS A 85 -0.30 -0.13 -5.97
C CYS A 85 -1.32 0.76 -6.66
N CYS A 86 -1.72 1.88 -6.05
CA CYS A 86 -2.65 2.81 -6.70
C CYS A 86 -2.43 4.26 -6.31
N THR A 87 -3.06 5.19 -7.05
CA THR A 87 -3.12 6.58 -6.58
C THR A 87 -4.20 6.74 -5.52
N ALA A 88 -4.09 7.81 -4.73
CA ALA A 88 -5.03 8.12 -3.66
C ALA A 88 -6.48 8.22 -4.16
N GLU A 89 -6.68 8.82 -5.33
CA GLU A 89 -7.99 9.00 -5.94
C GLU A 89 -8.62 7.68 -6.37
N VAL A 90 -7.81 6.74 -6.86
CA VAL A 90 -8.29 5.40 -7.23
C VAL A 90 -8.73 4.65 -5.98
N LEU A 91 -7.92 4.67 -4.91
CA LEU A 91 -8.29 4.04 -3.64
C LEU A 91 -9.57 4.65 -3.06
N ALA A 92 -9.66 5.98 -3.06
CA ALA A 92 -10.85 6.69 -2.59
C ALA A 92 -12.09 6.34 -3.43
N SER A 93 -11.95 6.24 -4.76
CA SER A 93 -13.03 5.83 -5.66
C SER A 93 -13.55 4.43 -5.33
N ILE A 94 -12.66 3.45 -5.11
CA ILE A 94 -13.04 2.08 -4.71
C ILE A 94 -13.77 2.12 -3.35
N ALA A 95 -13.19 2.78 -2.36
CA ALA A 95 -13.75 2.86 -1.02
C ALA A 95 -15.12 3.55 -0.98
N LEU A 96 -15.31 4.63 -1.75
CA LEU A 96 -16.58 5.37 -1.81
C LEU A 96 -17.65 4.63 -2.60
N ARG A 97 -17.27 3.93 -3.68
CA ARG A 97 -18.19 3.17 -4.52
C ARG A 97 -18.71 1.93 -3.82
N ASP A 98 -17.80 1.15 -3.23
CA ASP A 98 -18.11 -0.18 -2.71
C ASP A 98 -18.34 -0.17 -1.18
N GLY A 99 -17.92 0.90 -0.49
CA GLY A 99 -18.19 1.10 0.93
C GLY A 99 -17.66 -0.05 1.79
N LYS A 100 -18.52 -0.56 2.68
CA LYS A 100 -18.18 -1.71 3.54
C LYS A 100 -17.92 -3.03 2.78
N TYR A 101 -18.20 -3.08 1.49
CA TYR A 101 -17.97 -4.24 0.63
C TYR A 101 -16.66 -4.10 -0.17
N ALA A 102 -15.95 -2.98 -0.05
CA ALA A 102 -14.64 -2.82 -0.66
C ALA A 102 -13.66 -3.83 -0.06
N ASP A 103 -12.96 -4.59 -0.92
CA ASP A 103 -11.95 -5.55 -0.52
C ASP A 103 -10.61 -4.85 -0.21
N ILE A 104 -10.61 -4.01 0.83
CA ILE A 104 -9.46 -3.23 1.28
C ILE A 104 -9.12 -3.68 2.70
N GLY A 105 -8.26 -4.69 2.81
CA GLY A 105 -7.90 -5.29 4.10
C GLY A 105 -6.83 -4.51 4.87
N GLN A 106 -5.93 -3.82 4.17
CA GLN A 106 -4.87 -3.00 4.76
C GLN A 106 -4.42 -1.91 3.77
N VAL A 107 -4.06 -0.72 4.26
CA VAL A 107 -3.55 0.38 3.43
C VAL A 107 -2.24 0.91 3.99
N VAL A 108 -1.21 1.02 3.14
CA VAL A 108 -0.01 1.82 3.39
C VAL A 108 -0.17 3.14 2.63
N MET A 109 -0.30 4.24 3.36
CA MET A 109 -0.36 5.58 2.77
C MET A 109 1.02 6.23 2.83
N ASP A 110 1.67 6.38 1.68
CA ASP A 110 2.94 7.07 1.57
C ASP A 110 2.77 8.56 1.31
N GLU A 111 3.81 9.33 1.63
CA GLU A 111 3.86 10.78 1.47
C GLU A 111 2.65 11.50 2.08
N PHE A 112 2.26 11.08 3.29
CA PHE A 112 1.09 11.61 3.99
C PHE A 112 1.08 13.14 4.15
N HIS A 113 2.25 13.78 4.11
CA HIS A 113 2.35 15.23 4.19
C HIS A 113 1.70 15.97 3.00
N PHE A 114 1.54 15.32 1.84
CA PHE A 114 0.80 15.89 0.69
C PHE A 114 -0.70 16.07 0.95
N TYR A 115 -1.27 15.44 1.97
CA TYR A 115 -2.71 15.58 2.30
C TYR A 115 -2.99 16.68 3.32
N ALA A 116 -1.95 17.31 3.88
CA ALA A 116 -2.08 18.36 4.89
C ALA A 116 -2.07 19.78 4.28
N GLU A 117 -1.77 19.89 2.99
CA GLU A 117 -1.85 21.12 2.20
C GLU A 117 -3.17 21.20 1.42
#